data_AF-A8AYJ5-F1
#
_entry.id   AF-A8AYJ5-F1
#
_cell.length_a   1.000
_cell.length_b   1.000
_cell.length_c   1.000
_cell.angle_alpha   90.00
_cell.angle_beta   90.00
_cell.angle_gamma   90.00
#
_symmetry.space_group_name_H-M   'P 1'
#
loop_
_entity.id
_entity.type
_entity.pdbx_description
1 polymer ?
#
loop_
_entity_poly.entity_id
_entity_poly.type
_entity_poly.pdbx_seq_one_letter_code
_entity_poly.pdbx_strand_id
1 'polypeptide(L)'
;MQTQEQKRKENSLKSTYFNRYLMLRYSLAAMFFGNLYWLLVQLFNWTLYAVIPIVLLISSILAIAEQFKMYGTKEVYLTKTRLFFNLQLIVQLLLIVLVLCTDQISIIFPIFTAKLNSKMFIAFVLGLGLLISLFSLHRIRLILEGRDRALLRLQQLEKIM
;
A
#
# COMPACT_ATOMS: atom_id res chain seq x y z
N MET A 1 0.19 -33.30 26.87
CA MET A 1 0.64 -33.40 25.47
C MET A 1 -0.43 -32.72 24.61
N GLN A 2 -0.17 -31.53 24.05
CA GLN A 2 -1.14 -30.89 23.14
C GLN A 2 -1.20 -31.70 21.84
N THR A 3 -2.38 -32.24 21.52
CA THR A 3 -2.64 -33.12 20.38
C THR A 3 -2.25 -32.40 19.08
N GLN A 4 -1.58 -33.06 18.13
CA GLN A 4 -1.12 -32.46 16.87
C GLN A 4 -2.21 -31.68 16.11
N GLU A 5 -3.48 -32.03 16.31
CA GLU A 5 -4.63 -31.30 15.79
C GLU A 5 -4.79 -29.88 16.37
N GLN A 6 -4.52 -29.66 17.66
CA GLN A 6 -4.53 -28.32 18.27
C GLN A 6 -3.42 -27.44 17.69
N LYS A 7 -2.21 -27.99 17.49
CA LYS A 7 -1.10 -27.27 16.83
C LYS A 7 -1.39 -26.97 15.35
N ARG A 8 -2.02 -27.90 14.62
CA ARG A 8 -2.50 -27.64 13.24
C ARG A 8 -3.57 -26.56 13.21
N LYS A 9 -4.51 -26.57 14.16
CA LYS A 9 -5.55 -25.54 14.31
C LYS A 9 -4.94 -24.17 14.64
N GLU A 10 -4.06 -24.07 15.63
CA GLU A 10 -3.32 -22.81 15.94
C GLU A 10 -2.50 -22.31 14.74
N ASN A 11 -1.84 -23.19 14.00
CA ASN A 11 -1.10 -22.81 12.79
C ASN A 11 -2.03 -22.35 11.66
N SER A 12 -3.20 -22.96 11.50
CA SER A 12 -4.21 -22.53 10.51
C SER A 12 -4.82 -21.17 10.86
N LEU A 13 -5.03 -20.91 12.15
CA LEU A 13 -5.49 -19.63 12.70
C LEU A 13 -4.44 -18.54 12.48
N LYS A 14 -3.18 -18.80 12.86
CA LYS A 14 -2.03 -17.90 12.60
C LYS A 14 -1.83 -17.63 11.11
N SER A 15 -1.97 -18.65 10.26
CA SER A 15 -1.85 -18.51 8.80
C SER A 15 -2.97 -17.64 8.21
N THR A 16 -4.20 -17.76 8.74
CA THR A 16 -5.32 -16.90 8.32
C THR A 16 -5.15 -15.45 8.79
N TYR A 17 -4.63 -15.24 10.01
CA TYR A 17 -4.23 -13.91 10.51
C TYR A 17 -3.07 -13.32 9.69
N PHE A 18 -2.12 -14.13 9.25
CA PHE A 18 -1.02 -13.69 8.38
C PHE A 18 -1.53 -13.27 7.00
N ASN A 19 -2.44 -14.05 6.43
CA ASN A 19 -3.05 -13.76 5.14
C ASN A 19 -3.92 -12.48 5.16
N ARG A 20 -4.41 -12.11 6.34
CA ARG A 20 -5.12 -10.84 6.60
C ARG A 20 -4.26 -9.60 6.36
N TYR A 21 -2.94 -9.69 6.44
CA TYR A 21 -2.02 -8.57 6.20
C TYR A 21 -1.17 -8.73 4.94
N LEU A 22 -1.14 -9.92 4.33
CA LEU A 22 -0.34 -10.19 3.13
C LEU A 22 -0.61 -9.20 1.99
N MET A 23 -1.87 -8.94 1.66
CA MET A 23 -2.19 -7.98 0.60
C MET A 23 -1.73 -6.55 0.93
N LEU A 24 -1.85 -6.12 2.19
CA LEU A 24 -1.38 -4.79 2.59
C LEU A 24 0.15 -4.69 2.48
N ARG A 25 0.87 -5.76 2.79
CA ARG A 25 2.32 -5.85 2.58
C ARG A 25 2.69 -5.77 1.10
N TYR A 26 2.00 -6.52 0.24
CA TYR A 26 2.26 -6.48 -1.21
C TYR A 26 1.90 -5.13 -1.83
N SER A 27 0.77 -4.53 -1.45
CA SER A 27 0.38 -3.20 -1.92
C SER A 27 1.37 -2.13 -1.45
N LEU A 28 1.84 -2.22 -0.20
CA LEU A 28 2.86 -1.33 0.34
C LEU A 28 4.19 -1.48 -0.40
N ALA A 29 4.64 -2.71 -0.66
CA ALA A 29 5.84 -2.99 -1.44
C ALA A 29 5.72 -2.48 -2.89
N ALA A 30 4.58 -2.69 -3.54
CA ALA A 30 4.34 -2.18 -4.89
C ALA A 30 4.45 -0.64 -4.93
N MET A 31 3.87 0.06 -3.96
CA MET A 31 3.99 1.52 -3.85
C MET A 31 5.43 1.95 -3.53
N PHE A 32 6.14 1.23 -2.66
CA PHE A 32 7.55 1.48 -2.38
C PHE A 32 8.39 1.44 -3.66
N PHE A 33 8.26 0.37 -4.44
CA PHE A 33 9.03 0.22 -5.69
C PHE A 33 8.61 1.24 -6.75
N GLY A 34 7.33 1.59 -6.85
CA GLY A 34 6.87 2.64 -7.75
C GLY A 34 7.47 4.02 -7.40
N ASN A 35 7.47 4.37 -6.11
CA ASN A 35 8.08 5.61 -5.63
C ASN A 35 9.61 5.60 -5.78
N LEU A 36 10.25 4.44 -5.56
CA LEU A 36 11.69 4.27 -5.77
C LEU A 36 12.05 4.45 -7.24
N TYR A 37 11.29 3.82 -8.15
CA TYR A 37 11.47 4.02 -9.58
C TYR A 37 11.36 5.50 -9.95
N TRP A 38 10.33 6.19 -9.47
CA TRP A 38 10.17 7.62 -9.73
C TRP A 38 11.37 8.45 -9.24
N LEU A 39 11.88 8.16 -8.04
CA LEU A 39 13.10 8.80 -7.54
C LEU A 39 14.30 8.54 -8.45
N LEU A 40 14.51 7.29 -8.88
CA LEU A 40 15.60 6.92 -9.78
C LEU A 40 15.53 7.66 -11.11
N VAL A 41 14.33 7.81 -11.68
CA VAL A 41 14.10 8.60 -12.89
C VAL A 41 14.46 10.07 -12.67
N GLN A 42 14.17 10.62 -11.49
CA GLN A 42 14.50 12.00 -11.15
C GLN A 42 16.01 12.23 -10.91
N LEU A 43 16.80 11.19 -10.64
CA LEU A 43 18.26 11.34 -10.50
C LEU A 43 18.93 11.79 -11.80
N PHE A 44 18.35 11.47 -12.96
CA PHE A 44 18.86 11.94 -14.26
C PHE A 44 18.69 13.45 -14.45
N ASN A 45 17.65 14.03 -13.85
CA ASN A 45 17.38 15.47 -13.89
C ASN A 45 16.87 15.91 -12.52
N TRP A 46 17.78 16.34 -11.65
CA TRP A 46 17.43 16.71 -10.29
C TRP A 46 16.50 17.92 -10.26
N THR A 47 15.31 17.75 -9.68
CA THR A 47 14.31 18.82 -9.53
C THR A 47 13.68 18.77 -8.14
N LEU A 48 12.93 19.81 -7.78
CA LEU A 48 12.16 19.86 -6.53
C LEU A 48 11.13 18.70 -6.43
N TYR A 49 10.70 18.14 -7.56
CA TYR A 49 9.79 16.99 -7.57
C TYR A 49 10.42 15.72 -6.99
N ALA A 50 11.76 15.63 -6.91
CA ALA A 50 12.48 14.52 -6.27
C ALA A 50 12.16 14.39 -4.77
N VAL A 51 11.76 15.48 -4.11
CA VAL A 51 11.44 15.48 -2.67
C VAL A 51 10.20 14.65 -2.38
N ILE A 52 9.22 14.62 -3.30
CA ILE A 52 7.96 13.91 -3.13
C ILE A 52 8.17 12.38 -2.97
N PRO A 53 8.83 11.66 -3.90
CA PRO A 53 9.07 10.24 -3.74
C PRO A 53 9.96 9.93 -2.53
N ILE A 54 10.89 10.83 -2.13
CA ILE A 54 11.71 10.64 -0.91
C ILE A 54 10.83 10.60 0.35
N VAL A 55 9.93 11.58 0.51
CA VAL A 55 9.01 11.64 1.65
C VAL A 55 8.10 10.40 1.69
N LEU A 56 7.62 9.96 0.53
CA LEU A 56 6.82 8.73 0.42
C LEU A 56 7.62 7.48 0.78
N LEU A 57 8.88 7.37 0.35
CA LEU A 57 9.76 6.26 0.72
C LEU A 57 10.00 6.20 2.22
N ILE A 58 10.33 7.32 2.86
CA ILE A 58 10.51 7.37 4.33
C ILE A 58 9.22 6.95 5.04
N SER A 59 8.08 7.47 4.59
CA SER A 59 6.76 7.14 5.15
C SER A 59 6.42 5.65 4.98
N SER A 60 6.77 5.07 3.84
CA SER A 60 6.56 3.64 3.58
C SER A 60 7.44 2.75 4.45
N ILE A 61 8.70 3.12 4.71
CA ILE A 61 9.59 2.39 5.64
C ILE A 61 8.98 2.38 7.05
N LEU A 62 8.43 3.51 7.49
CA LEU A 62 7.75 3.59 8.79
C LEU A 62 6.50 2.69 8.85
N ALA A 63 5.71 2.66 7.77
CA ALA A 63 4.55 1.76 7.66
C ALA A 63 4.97 0.28 7.64
N ILE A 64 6.07 -0.06 6.96
CA ILE A 64 6.64 -1.41 6.95
C ILE A 64 7.07 -1.80 8.38
N ALA A 65 7.80 -0.93 9.08
CA ALA A 65 8.23 -1.16 10.45
C ALA A 65 7.03 -1.39 11.40
N GLU A 66 5.94 -0.63 11.24
CA GLU A 66 4.70 -0.82 11.98
C GLU A 66 4.08 -2.20 11.69
N GLN A 67 4.00 -2.62 10.42
CA GLN A 67 3.48 -3.94 10.03
C GLN A 67 4.36 -5.11 10.50
N PHE A 68 5.67 -4.92 10.63
CA PHE A 68 6.58 -5.89 11.22
C PHE A 68 6.42 -5.95 12.74
N LYS A 69 6.23 -4.81 13.43
CA LYS A 69 6.02 -4.77 14.87
C LYS A 69 4.69 -5.39 15.30
N MET A 70 3.67 -5.34 14.44
CA MET A 70 2.40 -6.07 14.63
C MET A 70 2.52 -7.58 14.41
N TYR A 71 3.65 -8.08 13.92
CA TYR A 71 3.85 -9.51 13.71
C TYR A 71 4.06 -10.22 15.05
N GLY A 72 2.96 -10.74 15.61
CA GLY A 72 2.98 -11.53 16.85
C GLY A 72 2.24 -10.91 18.04
N THR A 73 1.70 -9.70 17.90
CA THR A 73 0.89 -9.04 18.93
C THR A 73 -0.60 -9.03 18.53
N LYS A 74 -1.50 -9.18 19.52
CA LYS A 74 -2.97 -9.17 19.30
C LYS A 74 -3.52 -7.76 19.03
N GLU A 75 -2.73 -6.72 19.24
CA GLU A 75 -3.17 -5.33 19.13
C GLU A 75 -2.99 -4.80 17.70
N VAL A 76 -4.06 -4.22 17.15
CA VAL A 76 -4.14 -3.75 15.76
C VAL A 76 -3.82 -2.25 15.71
N TYR A 77 -2.57 -1.89 15.43
CA TYR A 77 -2.14 -0.50 15.28
C TYR A 77 -1.85 -0.15 13.81
N LEU A 78 -2.88 0.01 12.97
CA LEU A 78 -2.70 0.34 11.53
C LEU A 78 -2.63 1.85 11.23
N THR A 79 -2.26 2.67 12.21
CA THR A 79 -2.37 4.13 12.12
C THR A 79 -1.36 4.72 11.13
N LYS A 80 -0.09 4.30 11.15
CA LYS A 80 0.93 4.80 10.20
C LYS A 80 0.74 4.22 8.81
N THR A 81 0.33 2.96 8.71
CA THR A 81 -0.01 2.32 7.43
C THR A 81 -1.17 3.04 6.74
N ARG A 82 -2.23 3.40 7.49
CA ARG A 82 -3.34 4.21 6.97
C ARG A 82 -2.88 5.60 6.54
N LEU A 83 -2.02 6.24 7.33
CA LEU A 83 -1.45 7.55 6.99
C LEU A 83 -0.66 7.49 5.68
N PHE A 84 0.18 6.47 5.50
CA PHE A 84 0.95 6.28 4.26
C PHE A 84 0.03 6.16 3.04
N PHE A 85 -0.97 5.27 3.07
CA PHE A 85 -1.86 5.12 1.91
C PHE A 85 -2.72 6.37 1.65
N ASN A 86 -3.09 7.12 2.69
CA ASN A 86 -3.75 8.42 2.52
C ASN A 86 -2.84 9.43 1.82
N LEU A 87 -1.58 9.55 2.25
CA LEU A 87 -0.59 10.42 1.63
C LEU A 87 -0.34 10.00 0.17
N GLN A 88 -0.15 8.70 -0.08
CA GLN A 88 0.04 8.14 -1.42
C GLN A 88 -1.14 8.47 -2.33
N LEU A 89 -2.37 8.40 -1.81
CA LEU A 89 -3.59 8.69 -2.56
C LEU A 89 -3.69 10.17 -2.92
N ILE A 90 -3.41 11.06 -1.97
CA ILE A 90 -3.39 12.52 -2.20
C ILE A 90 -2.32 12.86 -3.25
N VAL A 91 -1.10 12.32 -3.10
CA VAL A 91 -0.01 12.57 -4.06
C VAL A 91 -0.37 12.05 -5.45
N GLN A 92 -0.94 10.85 -5.58
CA GLN A 92 -1.34 10.34 -6.90
C GLN A 92 -2.44 11.17 -7.55
N LEU A 93 -3.44 11.63 -6.78
CA LEU A 93 -4.46 12.55 -7.30
C LEU A 93 -3.84 13.86 -7.81
N LEU A 94 -2.95 14.46 -7.02
CA LEU A 94 -2.25 15.67 -7.41
C LEU A 94 -1.40 15.47 -8.65
N LEU A 95 -0.69 14.35 -8.77
CA LEU A 95 0.11 14.01 -9.95
C LEU A 95 -0.77 13.82 -11.20
N ILE A 96 -1.92 13.14 -11.08
CA ILE A 96 -2.85 13.00 -12.20
C ILE A 96 -3.33 14.37 -12.68
N VAL A 97 -3.75 15.24 -11.75
CA VAL A 97 -4.20 16.60 -12.08
C VAL A 97 -3.06 17.39 -12.75
N LEU A 98 -1.84 17.30 -12.22
CA LEU A 98 -0.68 18.02 -12.75
C LEU A 98 -0.27 17.53 -14.15
N VAL A 99 -0.35 16.22 -14.40
CA VAL A 99 -0.06 15.60 -15.71
C VAL A 99 -1.12 16.00 -16.75
N LEU A 100 -2.40 16.10 -16.36
CA LEU A 100 -3.50 16.42 -17.27
C LEU A 100 -3.63 17.92 -17.54
N CYS A 101 -3.47 18.76 -16.51
CA CYS A 101 -3.68 20.20 -16.60
C CYS A 101 -2.42 20.98 -17.02
N THR A 102 -1.22 20.41 -16.85
CA THR A 102 0.05 21.11 -17.07
C THR A 102 0.97 20.35 -18.02
N ASP A 103 1.84 21.05 -18.73
CA ASP A 103 2.88 20.45 -19.61
C ASP A 103 4.18 20.09 -18.88
N GLN A 104 4.15 20.02 -17.54
CA GLN A 104 5.32 19.76 -16.70
C GLN A 104 5.76 18.28 -16.66
N ILE A 105 5.24 17.43 -17.54
CA ILE A 105 5.56 16.00 -17.57
C ILE A 105 7.05 15.76 -17.79
N SER A 106 7.69 16.53 -18.68
CA SER A 106 9.13 16.40 -18.93
C SER A 106 9.98 16.73 -17.70
N ILE A 107 9.42 17.42 -16.70
CA ILE A 107 10.11 17.77 -15.44
C ILE A 107 9.85 16.70 -14.38
N ILE A 108 8.60 16.23 -14.27
CA ILE A 108 8.14 15.25 -13.27
C ILE A 108 8.59 13.83 -13.64
N PHE A 109 8.56 13.51 -14.94
CA PHE A 109 8.91 12.23 -15.52
C PHE A 109 9.81 12.44 -16.74
N PRO A 110 11.10 12.81 -16.54
CA PRO A 110 12.02 13.20 -17.61
C PRO A 110 12.25 12.15 -18.73
N ILE A 111 11.88 10.89 -18.50
CA ILE A 111 11.94 9.83 -19.52
C ILE A 111 10.83 9.99 -20.57
N PHE A 112 9.73 10.68 -20.24
CA PHE A 112 8.55 10.79 -21.10
C PHE A 112 8.48 12.16 -21.77
N THR A 113 8.17 12.16 -23.07
CA THR A 113 7.89 13.40 -23.82
C THR A 113 6.49 13.93 -23.47
N ALA A 114 6.29 15.26 -23.55
CA ALA A 114 5.00 15.94 -23.35
C ALA A 114 3.93 15.65 -24.43
N LYS A 115 3.97 14.49 -25.09
CA LYS A 115 2.97 14.05 -26.08
C LYS A 115 1.73 13.49 -25.36
N LEU A 116 0.56 13.65 -25.99
CA LEU A 116 -0.72 13.17 -25.45
C LEU A 116 -0.70 11.67 -25.08
N ASN A 117 -0.11 10.83 -25.93
CA ASN A 117 -0.01 9.38 -25.67
C ASN A 117 0.77 9.08 -24.38
N SER A 118 1.86 9.80 -24.13
CA SER A 118 2.64 9.68 -22.90
C SER A 118 1.84 10.15 -21.67
N LYS A 119 1.11 11.26 -21.80
CA LYS A 119 0.24 11.77 -20.73
C LYS A 119 -0.79 10.73 -20.31
N MET A 120 -1.48 10.14 -21.30
CA MET A 120 -2.51 9.12 -21.08
C MET A 120 -1.94 7.84 -20.46
N PHE A 121 -0.75 7.41 -20.90
CA PHE A 121 -0.09 6.24 -20.32
C PHE A 121 0.30 6.47 -18.85
N ILE A 122 0.89 7.61 -18.53
CA ILE A 122 1.25 7.98 -17.15
C ILE A 122 -0.01 8.09 -16.29
N ALA A 123 -1.06 8.76 -16.78
CA ALA A 123 -2.33 8.89 -16.08
C ALA A 123 -2.98 7.52 -15.82
N PHE A 124 -2.88 6.59 -16.77
CA PHE A 124 -3.36 5.22 -16.58
C PHE A 124 -2.60 4.49 -15.47
N VAL A 125 -1.26 4.55 -15.47
CA VAL A 125 -0.42 3.93 -14.44
C VAL A 125 -0.70 4.53 -13.06
N LEU A 126 -0.79 5.87 -12.96
CA LEU A 126 -1.19 6.55 -11.73
C LEU A 126 -2.62 6.18 -11.30
N GLY A 127 -3.53 5.98 -12.26
CA GLY A 127 -4.88 5.50 -11.99
C GLY A 127 -4.90 4.10 -11.35
N LEU A 128 -4.07 3.18 -11.85
CA LEU A 128 -3.91 1.85 -11.25
C LEU A 128 -3.36 1.95 -9.83
N GLY A 129 -2.36 2.80 -9.60
CA GLY A 129 -1.82 2.98 -8.26
C GLY A 129 -2.81 3.62 -7.29
N LEU A 130 -3.69 4.49 -7.78
CA LEU A 130 -4.78 5.09 -7.01
C LEU A 130 -5.82 4.03 -6.61
N LEU A 131 -6.21 3.17 -7.54
CA LEU A 131 -7.10 2.03 -7.26
C LEU A 131 -6.53 1.10 -6.19
N ILE A 132 -5.24 0.76 -6.27
CA ILE A 132 -4.56 -0.06 -5.26
C ILE A 132 -4.60 0.64 -3.88
N SER A 133 -4.37 1.96 -3.85
CA SER A 133 -4.38 2.73 -2.60
C SER A 133 -5.77 2.80 -1.97
N LEU A 134 -6.81 3.01 -2.78
CA LEU A 134 -8.22 2.98 -2.35
C LEU A 134 -8.61 1.60 -1.81
N PHE A 135 -8.28 0.54 -2.55
CA PHE A 135 -8.55 -0.83 -2.12
C PHE A 135 -7.85 -1.16 -0.79
N SER A 136 -6.60 -0.73 -0.65
CA SER A 136 -5.83 -0.91 0.58
C SER A 136 -6.47 -0.19 1.76
N LEU A 137 -6.95 1.05 1.58
CA LEU A 137 -7.70 1.79 2.59
C LEU A 137 -8.99 1.10 3.00
N HIS A 138 -9.77 0.63 2.02
CA HIS A 138 -11.02 -0.07 2.25
C HIS A 138 -10.77 -1.33 3.09
N ARG A 139 -9.73 -2.10 2.76
CA ARG A 139 -9.31 -3.27 3.53
C ARG A 139 -8.86 -2.90 4.94
N ILE A 140 -8.08 -1.84 5.12
CA ILE A 140 -7.66 -1.36 6.45
C ILE A 140 -8.89 -1.02 7.31
N ARG A 141 -9.90 -0.36 6.74
CA ARG A 141 -11.16 -0.06 7.44
C ARG A 141 -11.91 -1.34 7.85
N LEU A 142 -12.03 -2.32 6.95
CA LEU A 142 -12.62 -3.62 7.25
C LEU A 142 -11.85 -4.38 8.36
N ILE A 143 -10.53 -4.25 8.38
CA ILE A 143 -9.68 -4.85 9.42
C ILE A 143 -9.92 -4.18 10.78
N LEU A 144 -9.99 -2.84 10.81
CA LEU A 144 -10.20 -2.04 12.03
C LEU A 144 -11.62 -2.21 12.60
N GLU A 145 -12.64 -2.28 11.74
CA GLU A 145 -14.04 -2.49 12.16
C GLU A 145 -14.33 -3.94 12.60
N GLY A 146 -13.36 -4.85 12.50
CA GLY A 146 -13.56 -6.26 12.84
C GLY A 146 -14.53 -7.02 11.91
N ARG A 147 -15.02 -6.39 10.83
CA ARG A 147 -15.95 -6.97 9.84
C ARG A 147 -15.26 -7.75 8.72
N ASP A 148 -14.06 -8.24 8.99
CA ASP A 148 -13.27 -8.92 7.99
C ASP A 148 -13.82 -10.34 7.76
N ARG A 149 -13.92 -10.79 6.51
CA ARG A 149 -14.38 -12.16 6.19
C ARG A 149 -13.54 -13.25 6.89
N ALA A 150 -12.28 -12.94 7.19
CA ALA A 150 -11.40 -13.78 7.99
C ALA A 150 -11.91 -13.93 9.44
N LEU A 151 -12.41 -12.87 10.05
CA LEU A 151 -12.95 -12.87 11.42
C LEU A 151 -14.30 -13.61 11.48
N LEU A 152 -15.14 -13.47 10.45
CA LEU A 152 -16.36 -14.26 10.27
C LEU A 152 -16.09 -15.76 10.14
N ARG A 153 -15.05 -16.17 9.40
CA ARG A 153 -14.64 -17.58 9.32
C ARG A 153 -14.09 -18.10 10.65
N LEU A 154 -13.38 -17.26 11.41
CA LEU A 154 -12.91 -17.58 12.76
C LEU A 154 -14.07 -17.79 13.74
N GLN A 155 -15.05 -16.87 13.74
CA GLN A 155 -16.25 -16.98 14.57
C GLN A 155 -17.12 -18.18 14.17
N GLN A 156 -17.21 -18.51 12.88
CA GLN A 156 -17.92 -19.72 12.43
C GLN A 156 -17.21 -21.01 12.88
N LEU A 157 -15.88 -21.06 12.82
CA LEU A 157 -15.11 -22.19 13.35
C LEU A 157 -15.21 -22.31 14.88
N GLU A 158 -15.28 -21.20 15.59
CA GLU A 158 -15.48 -21.16 17.05
C GLU A 158 -16.90 -21.57 17.45
N LYS A 159 -17.91 -21.32 16.61
CA LYS A 159 -19.30 -21.76 16.84
C LYS A 159 -19.59 -23.22 16.53
N ILE A 160 -18.73 -23.88 15.75
CA ILE A 160 -18.88 -25.29 15.34
C ILE A 160 -18.10 -26.23 16.27
N MET A 161 -17.16 -25.70 17.06
CA MET A 161 -16.54 -26.39 18.20
C MET A 161 -17.37 -26.24 19.46
#